data_AF-A0A926AI34-F1
#
_entry.id   AF-A0A926AI34-F1
#
_cell.length_a   1.000
_cell.length_b   1.000
_cell.length_c   1.000
_cell.angle_alpha   90.00
_cell.angle_beta   90.00
_cell.angle_gamma   90.00
#
_symmetry.space_group_name_H-M   'P 1'
#
loop_
_entity.id
_entity.type
_entity.pdbx_description
1 polymer ?
#
loop_
_entity_poly.entity_id
_entity_poly.type
_entity_poly.pdbx_seq_one_letter_code
_entity_poly.pdbx_strand_id
1 'polypeptide(L)'
;MSSVRAIAKKLNVSIATVSRALNNHPEINSETSARILKTANEIGYFNSVGRRITTQLGFVATSDNDFYEYDALLLSGIRRGI
;
A
#
# COMPACT_ATOMS: atom_id res chain seq x y z
N MET A 1 8.75 -0.89 -16.75
CA MET A 1 9.01 -1.31 -15.35
C MET A 1 9.11 -0.07 -14.47
N SER A 2 8.06 0.22 -13.69
CA SER A 2 8.04 1.30 -12.70
C SER A 2 8.89 0.89 -11.49
N SER A 3 10.03 1.54 -11.30
CA SER A 3 10.93 1.27 -10.18
C SER A 3 11.24 2.55 -9.41
N VAL A 4 11.63 2.44 -8.14
CA VAL A 4 12.12 3.56 -7.32
C VAL A 4 13.23 4.34 -8.03
N ARG A 5 14.05 3.63 -8.81
CA ARG A 5 15.12 4.21 -9.65
C ARG A 5 14.58 5.13 -10.75
N ALA A 6 13.44 4.80 -11.34
CA ALA A 6 12.81 5.63 -12.37
C ALA A 6 12.28 6.94 -11.78
N ILE A 7 11.66 6.88 -10.60
CA ILE A 7 11.20 8.07 -9.87
C ILE A 7 12.41 8.95 -9.50
N ALA A 8 13.48 8.34 -8.98
CA ALA A 8 14.73 9.02 -8.63
C ALA A 8 15.35 9.76 -9.83
N LYS A 9 15.42 9.09 -11.00
CA LYS A 9 15.96 9.68 -12.23
C LYS A 9 15.09 10.83 -12.77
N LYS A 10 13.76 10.73 -12.65
CA LYS A 10 12.82 11.77 -13.14
C LYS A 10 12.85 13.03 -12.28
N LEU A 11 13.04 12.89 -10.97
CA LEU A 11 13.07 13.99 -10.00
C LEU A 11 14.49 14.46 -9.65
N ASN A 12 15.51 13.86 -10.25
CA ASN A 12 16.93 14.14 -10.01
C ASN A 12 17.31 14.06 -8.51
N VAL A 13 16.74 13.09 -7.80
CA VAL A 13 16.98 12.83 -6.37
C VAL A 13 17.61 11.46 -6.17
N SER A 14 18.24 11.25 -5.02
CA SER A 14 18.82 9.93 -4.70
C SER A 14 17.74 8.88 -4.45
N ILE A 15 18.05 7.61 -4.72
CA ILE A 15 17.16 6.48 -4.43
C ILE A 15 16.81 6.44 -2.94
N ALA A 16 17.76 6.79 -2.07
CA ALA A 16 17.57 6.87 -0.62
C ALA A 16 16.53 7.95 -0.25
N THR A 17 16.57 9.11 -0.91
CA THR A 17 15.59 10.20 -0.72
C THR A 17 14.18 9.76 -1.14
N VAL A 18 14.05 9.05 -2.26
CA VAL A 18 12.75 8.52 -2.71
C VAL A 18 12.21 7.48 -1.73
N SER A 19 13.06 6.56 -1.25
CA SER A 19 12.68 5.55 -0.26
C SER A 19 12.22 6.18 1.05
N ARG A 20 12.95 7.20 1.54
CA ARG A 20 12.56 7.94 2.75
C ARG A 20 11.27 8.74 2.56
N ALA A 21 11.06 9.34 1.39
CA ALA A 21 9.83 10.09 1.08
C ALA A 21 8.61 9.18 1.03
N LEU A 22 8.75 7.99 0.45
CA LEU A 22 7.70 6.98 0.36
C LEU A 22 7.34 6.38 1.74
N ASN A 23 8.30 6.39 2.68
CA ASN A 23 8.11 5.93 4.06
C ASN A 23 7.80 7.07 5.05
N ASN A 24 7.51 8.29 4.56
CA ASN A 24 7.13 9.44 5.39
C ASN A 24 8.17 9.81 6.48
N HIS A 25 9.47 9.74 6.15
CA HIS A 25 10.54 10.08 7.09
C HIS A 25 10.58 11.61 7.38
N PRO A 26 10.71 12.06 8.64
CA PRO A 26 10.61 13.49 9.02
C PRO A 26 11.74 14.39 8.50
N GLU A 27 12.82 13.82 7.97
CA GLU A 27 13.96 14.56 7.40
C GLU A 27 13.67 15.16 6.01
N ILE A 28 12.53 14.84 5.40
CA ILE A 28 12.19 15.28 4.03
C ILE A 28 11.17 16.41 4.07
N ASN A 29 11.47 17.47 3.33
CA ASN A 29 10.55 18.58 3.15
C ASN A 29 9.21 18.09 2.54
N SER A 30 8.10 18.57 3.09
CA SER A 30 6.75 18.18 2.69
C SER A 30 6.45 18.48 1.22
N GLU A 31 7.06 19.54 0.67
CA GLU A 31 6.96 19.88 -0.76
C GLU A 31 7.62 18.81 -1.64
N THR A 32 8.79 18.33 -1.24
CA THR A 32 9.54 17.30 -1.96
C THR A 32 8.85 15.95 -1.88
N SER A 33 8.31 15.58 -0.71
CA SER A 33 7.55 14.33 -0.56
C SER A 33 6.27 14.35 -1.39
N ALA A 34 5.55 15.48 -1.45
CA ALA A 34 4.37 15.65 -2.29
C ALA A 34 4.70 15.49 -3.78
N ARG A 35 5.80 16.08 -4.27
CA ARG A 35 6.27 15.90 -5.64
C ARG A 35 6.60 14.44 -5.96
N ILE A 36 7.27 13.74 -5.03
CA ILE A 36 7.62 12.33 -5.18
C ILE A 36 6.35 11.47 -5.23
N LEU A 37 5.39 11.69 -4.33
CA LEU A 37 4.12 10.96 -4.28
C LEU A 37 3.27 11.18 -5.54
N LYS A 38 3.16 12.43 -6.01
CA LYS A 38 2.46 12.74 -7.26
C LYS A 38 3.09 12.01 -8.44
N THR A 39 4.41 12.09 -8.55
CA THR A 39 5.16 11.40 -9.60
C THR A 39 4.97 9.89 -9.50
N ALA A 40 5.08 9.29 -8.30
CA ALA A 40 4.86 7.86 -8.10
C ALA A 40 3.46 7.41 -8.54
N ASN A 41 2.42 8.19 -8.21
CA ASN A 41 1.05 7.93 -8.65
C ASN A 41 0.89 8.00 -10.18
N GLU A 42 1.50 8.99 -10.84
CA GLU A 42 1.45 9.12 -12.31
C GLU A 42 2.05 7.90 -13.04
N ILE A 43 3.10 7.28 -12.48
CA ILE A 43 3.75 6.09 -13.06
C ILE A 43 3.17 4.77 -12.52
N GLY A 44 2.12 4.82 -11.69
CA GLY A 44 1.49 3.65 -11.08
C GLY A 44 2.44 2.86 -10.18
N TYR A 45 3.40 3.53 -9.53
CA TYR A 45 4.31 2.88 -8.60
C TYR A 45 3.61 2.67 -7.25
N PHE A 46 3.31 1.41 -6.93
CA PHE A 46 2.82 1.01 -5.62
C PHE A 46 3.97 0.42 -4.79
N ASN A 47 4.10 0.90 -3.55
CA ASN A 47 5.04 0.36 -2.57
C ASN A 47 4.58 -1.04 -2.12
N SER A 48 4.85 -2.07 -2.91
CA SER A 48 4.55 -3.46 -2.54
C SER A 48 5.69 -4.13 -1.77
N VAL A 49 6.88 -3.52 -1.75
CA VAL A 49 8.08 -4.14 -1.19
C VAL A 49 8.30 -3.64 0.24
N GLY A 50 8.05 -4.51 1.22
CA GLY A 50 8.47 -4.33 2.62
C GLY A 50 7.35 -4.05 3.63
N ARG A 51 6.12 -3.75 3.18
CA ARG A 51 4.98 -3.70 4.09
C ARG A 51 4.51 -5.13 4.32
N ARG A 52 4.93 -5.77 5.43
CA ARG A 52 4.22 -6.95 5.94
C ARG A 52 2.75 -6.57 5.99
N ILE A 53 1.91 -7.26 5.23
CA ILE A 53 0.47 -7.07 5.27
C ILE A 53 0.03 -7.66 6.61
N THR A 54 0.16 -6.90 7.69
CA THR A 54 -0.28 -7.31 9.03
C THR A 54 -1.80 -7.22 9.16
N THR A 55 -2.48 -6.64 8.18
CA THR A 55 -3.93 -6.49 8.09
C THR A 55 -4.57 -7.60 7.25
N GLN A 56 -4.05 -8.83 7.34
CA GLN A 56 -4.75 -10.00 6.80
C GLN A 56 -5.59 -10.62 7.91
N LEU A 57 -6.91 -10.54 7.78
CA LEU A 57 -7.82 -11.30 8.64
C LEU A 57 -8.07 -12.65 7.96
N GLY A 58 -7.62 -13.73 8.58
CA GLY A 58 -7.96 -15.09 8.16
C GLY A 58 -9.32 -15.49 8.71
N PHE A 59 -10.27 -15.80 7.83
CA PHE A 59 -11.56 -16.36 8.24
C PHE A 59 -11.49 -17.88 8.08
N VAL A 60 -11.54 -18.60 9.21
CA VAL A 60 -11.54 -20.07 9.23
C VAL A 60 -12.91 -20.52 9.74
N ALA A 61 -13.71 -21.10 8.85
CA ALA A 61 -14.99 -21.70 9.19
C ALA A 61 -14.88 -23.23 9.13
N THR A 62 -15.50 -23.91 10.08
CA THR A 62 -15.69 -25.37 10.07
C THR A 62 -17.15 -25.63 9.71
N SER A 63 -17.44 -25.64 8.42
CA SER A 63 -18.72 -26.12 7.92
C SER A 63 -18.45 -27.22 6.91
N ASP A 64 -19.13 -28.35 7.07
CA ASP A 64 -19.13 -29.42 6.08
C ASP A 64 -19.88 -29.02 4.78
N ASN A 65 -20.41 -27.80 4.70
CA ASN A 65 -21.10 -27.23 3.55
C ASN A 65 -20.45 -25.91 3.09
N ASP A 66 -20.35 -25.74 1.77
CA ASP A 66 -19.68 -24.65 1.06
C ASP A 66 -20.43 -23.30 1.11
N PHE A 67 -20.51 -22.66 2.28
CA PHE A 67 -21.10 -21.33 2.52
C PHE A 67 -22.62 -21.28 2.77
N TYR A 68 -23.01 -20.73 3.92
CA TYR A 68 -24.41 -20.41 4.24
C TYR A 68 -24.82 -19.05 3.63
N GLU A 69 -26.14 -18.85 3.48
CA GLU A 69 -26.77 -17.62 2.94
C GLU A 69 -26.36 -16.32 3.68
N TYR A 70 -25.90 -16.44 4.93
CA TYR A 70 -25.52 -15.30 5.79
C TYR A 70 -24.01 -15.01 5.82
N ASP A 71 -23.16 -15.85 5.22
CA ASP A 71 -21.70 -15.65 5.25
C ASP A 71 -21.30 -14.36 4.53
N ALA A 72 -22.03 -14.02 3.46
CA ALA A 72 -21.86 -12.75 2.76
C ALA A 72 -22.16 -11.54 3.66
N LEU A 73 -23.18 -11.62 4.51
CA LEU A 73 -23.53 -10.55 5.45
C LEU A 73 -22.46 -10.42 6.54
N LEU A 74 -21.98 -11.54 7.08
CA LEU A 74 -20.94 -11.57 8.09
C LEU A 74 -19.61 -11.00 7.54
N LEU A 75 -19.17 -11.43 6.37
CA LEU A 75 -18.00 -10.87 5.68
C LEU A 75 -18.18 -9.38 5.36
N SER A 76 -19.39 -8.96 4.99
CA SER A 76 -19.68 -7.54 4.72
C SER A 76 -19.58 -6.68 5.99
N GLY A 77 -19.97 -7.23 7.15
CA GLY A 77 -19.83 -6.60 8.46
C GLY A 77 -18.36 -6.46 8.85
N ILE A 78 -17.59 -7.55 8.76
CA ILE A 78 -16.14 -7.56 9.03
C ILE A 78 -15.42 -6.53 8.14
N ARG A 79 -15.77 -6.46 6.85
CA ARG A 79 -15.17 -5.48 5.92
C ARG A 79 -15.52 -4.04 6.27
N ARG A 80 -16.72 -3.78 6.80
CA ARG A 80 -17.17 -2.44 7.19
C ARG A 80 -16.69 -2.00 8.57
N GLY A 81 -16.29 -2.93 9.43
CA GLY A 81 -15.76 -2.64 10.77
C GLY A 81 -16.83 -2.15 11.75
N ILE A 82 -18.00 -2.81 11.75
CA ILE A 82 -19.10 -2.56 12.69
C ILE A 82 -18.99 -3.52 13.88
#